data_AF-A0A3G4VQC3-F1
#
_entry.id   AF-A0A3G4VQC3-F1
#
_cell.length_a   1.000
_cell.length_b   1.000
_cell.length_c   1.000
_cell.angle_alpha   90.00
_cell.angle_beta   90.00
_cell.angle_gamma   90.00
#
_symmetry.space_group_name_H-M   'P 1'
#
loop_
_entity.id
_entity.type
_entity.pdbx_description
1 polymer ?
#
loop_
_entity_poly.entity_id
_entity_poly.type
_entity_poly.pdbx_seq_one_letter_code
_entity_poly.pdbx_strand_id
1 'polypeptide(L)'
;MTRPAATGAPAGVTTGTPAGVPTGATTVVMAGVANWTTAEGEAGAAAGVTAGAVGRASAGVAAGASARVAAGVPGGAVGGFLHLRCAPALSGEGYRAVLELLREFSPLVQALPPRAALVQVRGAQRYFGVDAERIAEVIRLRAVARLGTDVRIGVAGTWAVAAMASARIPGPGGVLAVPGERVAEFLGPLPVEELYGLGSRQAEALRGYGLHTVGALTEVPPGVVERILGRRAGRVVVERARGIDPRPVTPRDLPSSAAVRSRFAREELDGPHARAELLGLVVRLGATLRGRRQAARALTLTLRFAGGTRWEKTRRLPEPSAHDEDLRTLAYRLMDAAGLQRARLTGMVLRAEDLTGAERAARQLTLDPVREARLTVESAIDRANARFGPGTVRPAATFRRAPAAA
;
A
#
# COMPACT_ATOMS: atom_id res chain seq x y z
N MET A 1 22.67 -29.57 -45.16
CA MET A 1 22.41 -29.78 -46.59
C MET A 1 20.98 -29.32 -46.87
N THR A 2 20.70 -28.40 -47.80
CA THR A 2 21.58 -27.54 -48.62
C THR A 2 20.81 -26.27 -49.01
N ARG A 3 21.50 -25.13 -49.27
CA ARG A 3 20.93 -23.87 -49.78
C ARG A 3 21.72 -23.43 -51.02
N PRO A 4 21.07 -22.94 -52.07
CA PRO A 4 21.35 -21.60 -52.64
C PRO A 4 20.09 -20.68 -52.56
N ALA A 5 20.07 -19.34 -52.67
CA ALA A 5 20.98 -18.31 -53.21
C ALA A 5 20.92 -18.13 -54.75
N ALA A 6 20.95 -16.92 -55.33
CA ALA A 6 20.73 -15.56 -54.77
C ALA A 6 19.59 -14.84 -55.55
N THR A 7 19.61 -13.63 -56.13
CA THR A 7 20.56 -12.50 -56.30
C THR A 7 19.73 -11.23 -56.65
N GLY A 8 20.22 -9.99 -56.42
CA GLY A 8 19.63 -8.79 -57.07
C GLY A 8 19.79 -7.42 -56.41
N ALA A 9 20.94 -6.78 -56.59
CA ALA A 9 21.24 -5.33 -56.40
C ALA A 9 22.44 -5.00 -57.36
N PRO A 10 23.07 -3.81 -57.41
CA PRO A 10 22.82 -2.52 -56.73
C PRO A 10 22.95 -1.24 -57.63
N ALA A 11 22.64 -0.06 -57.08
CA ALA A 11 23.23 1.28 -57.36
C ALA A 11 22.53 2.33 -56.44
N GLY A 12 23.10 3.46 -56.03
CA GLY A 12 24.44 4.04 -56.17
C GLY A 12 24.63 5.18 -55.13
N VAL A 13 25.83 5.77 -55.01
CA VAL A 13 26.19 6.70 -53.91
C VAL A 13 26.68 8.06 -54.42
N THR A 14 26.24 9.17 -53.80
CA THR A 14 27.06 10.40 -53.62
C THR A 14 26.53 11.36 -52.52
N THR A 15 27.33 11.49 -51.46
CA THR A 15 27.69 12.70 -50.66
C THR A 15 26.90 14.03 -50.80
N GLY A 16 26.55 14.64 -49.64
CA GLY A 16 26.28 16.09 -49.50
C GLY A 16 26.04 16.55 -48.04
N THR A 17 26.90 17.40 -47.49
CA THR A 17 26.94 17.84 -46.06
C THR A 17 27.81 19.12 -45.93
N PRO A 18 27.60 20.07 -44.97
CA PRO A 18 26.41 20.44 -44.18
C PRO A 18 26.00 21.94 -44.35
N ALA A 19 24.85 22.36 -43.80
CA ALA A 19 24.58 23.76 -43.45
C ALA A 19 23.46 23.91 -42.39
N GLY A 20 23.54 24.96 -41.56
CA GLY A 20 22.37 25.57 -40.88
C GLY A 20 21.90 24.98 -39.54
N VAL A 21 22.43 25.49 -38.42
CA VAL A 21 21.81 25.37 -37.08
C VAL A 21 21.07 26.66 -36.72
N PRO A 22 19.83 26.59 -36.21
CA PRO A 22 19.23 27.64 -35.40
C PRO A 22 19.23 27.25 -33.90
N THR A 23 19.91 28.05 -33.07
CA THR A 23 20.16 27.74 -31.65
C THR A 23 18.99 28.14 -30.75
N GLY A 24 18.12 27.19 -30.40
CA GLY A 24 17.02 27.38 -29.44
C GLY A 24 17.45 27.17 -27.98
N ALA A 25 18.08 28.16 -27.35
CA ALA A 25 18.54 28.07 -25.97
C ALA A 25 17.42 28.29 -24.93
N THR A 26 16.68 27.24 -24.57
CA THR A 26 15.71 27.29 -23.46
C THR A 26 16.43 27.21 -22.10
N THR A 27 16.85 28.36 -21.58
CA THR A 27 17.44 28.49 -20.25
C THR A 27 16.41 28.18 -19.15
N VAL A 28 16.42 26.96 -18.63
CA VAL A 28 15.66 26.61 -17.41
C VAL A 28 16.40 27.20 -16.20
N VAL A 29 15.95 28.36 -15.75
CA VAL A 29 16.48 29.02 -14.54
C VAL A 29 16.08 28.20 -13.31
N MET A 30 17.01 27.39 -12.80
CA MET A 30 16.89 26.80 -11.47
C MET A 30 17.05 27.90 -10.42
N ALA A 31 15.94 28.28 -9.76
CA ALA A 31 15.97 29.25 -8.67
C ALA A 31 16.93 28.78 -7.56
N GLY A 32 17.82 29.69 -7.14
CA GLY A 32 19.02 29.34 -6.37
C GLY A 32 18.73 28.80 -4.96
N VAL A 33 19.59 27.88 -4.51
CA VAL A 33 19.67 27.48 -3.10
C VAL A 33 20.35 28.60 -2.32
N ALA A 34 19.57 29.40 -1.59
CA ALA A 34 20.09 30.42 -0.69
C ALA A 34 20.47 29.81 0.66
N ASN A 35 21.71 30.08 1.12
CA ASN A 35 22.14 29.75 2.48
C ASN A 35 21.31 30.53 3.50
N TRP A 36 20.99 29.87 4.63
CA TRP A 36 20.52 30.53 5.84
C TRP A 36 21.44 30.13 7.00
N THR A 37 22.52 30.89 7.15
CA THR A 37 23.35 30.90 8.36
C THR A 37 22.70 31.76 9.44
N THR A 38 23.06 31.49 10.70
CA THR A 38 22.52 32.15 11.90
C THR A 38 22.69 33.66 11.92
N ALA A 39 21.65 34.36 12.38
CA ALA A 39 21.75 35.68 12.97
C ALA A 39 20.82 35.74 14.20
N GLU A 40 21.35 36.18 15.33
CA GLU A 40 20.58 36.53 16.53
C GLU A 40 20.16 38.01 16.42
N GLY A 41 19.02 38.39 17.03
CA GLY A 41 18.53 39.77 16.97
C GLY A 41 17.21 39.94 17.72
N GLU A 42 17.21 40.84 18.71
CA GLU A 42 16.17 40.94 19.74
C GLU A 42 14.95 41.81 19.38
N ALA A 43 13.92 41.69 20.24
CA ALA A 43 12.94 42.71 20.61
C ALA A 43 11.84 43.13 19.60
N GLY A 44 10.64 43.37 20.13
CA GLY A 44 9.47 43.80 19.36
C GLY A 44 8.13 43.43 20.01
N ALA A 45 7.89 43.85 21.26
CA ALA A 45 6.69 43.49 22.00
C ALA A 45 5.45 44.33 21.62
N ALA A 46 4.29 43.68 21.50
CA ALA A 46 2.97 44.31 21.50
C ALA A 46 1.98 43.43 22.28
N ALA A 47 1.17 44.03 23.16
CA ALA A 47 0.36 43.30 24.13
C ALA A 47 -1.08 43.05 23.66
N GLY A 48 -1.70 41.98 24.18
CA GLY A 48 -3.11 41.64 23.94
C GLY A 48 -3.67 40.77 25.07
N VAL A 49 -4.02 41.40 26.19
CA VAL A 49 -4.50 40.71 27.40
C VAL A 49 -6.03 40.62 27.42
N THR A 50 -6.56 39.42 27.57
CA THR A 50 -7.81 39.16 28.30
C THR A 50 -7.65 37.88 29.12
N ALA A 51 -8.26 37.84 30.31
CA ALA A 51 -8.08 36.76 31.28
C ALA A 51 -9.32 35.87 31.42
N GLY A 52 -9.11 34.58 31.68
CA GLY A 52 -10.14 33.60 32.06
C GLY A 52 -9.52 32.56 32.98
N ALA A 53 -10.11 32.35 34.16
CA ALA A 53 -9.37 31.80 35.31
C ALA A 53 -9.71 30.34 35.66
N VAL A 54 -8.66 29.60 36.01
CA VAL A 54 -8.61 28.45 36.93
C VAL A 54 -9.56 27.27 36.70
N GLY A 55 -8.98 26.15 36.28
CA GLY A 55 -9.46 24.80 36.59
C GLY A 55 -8.26 23.89 36.85
N ARG A 56 -7.95 23.56 38.12
CA ARG A 56 -6.83 22.65 38.44
C ARG A 56 -7.27 21.19 38.31
N ALA A 57 -6.63 20.46 37.41
CA ALA A 57 -6.68 18.99 37.37
C ALA A 57 -5.24 18.44 37.26
N SER A 58 -4.81 17.66 38.25
CA SER A 58 -3.46 17.11 38.30
C SER A 58 -3.33 15.84 37.45
N ALA A 59 -2.57 15.92 36.37
CA ALA A 59 -2.14 14.77 35.57
C ALA A 59 -0.64 14.89 35.26
N GLY A 60 0.15 13.89 35.69
CA GLY A 60 1.59 13.85 35.43
C GLY A 60 1.87 13.50 33.97
N VAL A 61 2.04 14.50 33.12
CA VAL A 61 2.45 14.30 31.73
C VAL A 61 3.95 13.99 31.69
N ALA A 62 4.30 12.72 31.49
CA ALA A 62 5.67 12.34 31.19
C ALA A 62 6.11 13.02 29.88
N ALA A 63 7.09 13.91 29.95
CA ALA A 63 7.57 14.65 28.79
C ALA A 63 8.23 13.69 27.79
N GLY A 64 7.54 13.41 26.68
CA GLY A 64 8.04 12.55 25.60
C GLY A 64 9.22 13.20 24.87
N ALA A 65 10.42 13.00 25.40
CA ALA A 65 11.66 13.52 24.84
C ALA A 65 11.82 13.05 23.39
N SER A 66 11.73 14.00 22.44
CA SER A 66 11.99 13.72 21.03
C SER A 66 13.49 13.49 20.83
N ALA A 67 13.90 12.21 20.85
CA ALA A 67 15.28 11.77 20.73
C ALA A 67 15.88 12.16 19.37
N ARG A 68 16.44 13.38 19.28
CA ARG A 68 17.31 13.81 18.18
C ARG A 68 18.63 13.04 18.26
N VAL A 69 18.74 11.90 17.59
CA VAL A 69 20.03 11.26 17.35
C VAL A 69 20.70 11.99 16.18
N ALA A 70 21.33 13.13 16.49
CA ALA A 70 22.15 13.89 15.56
C ALA A 70 23.63 13.57 15.84
N ALA A 71 24.22 12.66 15.06
CA ALA A 71 25.65 12.38 15.07
C ALA A 71 26.08 12.00 13.64
N GLY A 72 26.94 12.81 13.03
CA GLY A 72 27.44 12.55 11.68
C GLY A 72 28.50 11.45 11.68
N VAL A 73 28.33 10.43 10.83
CA VAL A 73 29.33 9.42 10.52
C VAL A 73 29.39 9.27 9.00
N PRO A 74 30.58 9.34 8.36
CA PRO A 74 30.67 9.32 6.90
C PRO A 74 30.43 7.91 6.33
N GLY A 75 29.58 7.81 5.32
CA GLY A 75 29.72 6.80 4.27
C GLY A 75 29.32 5.36 4.60
N GLY A 76 28.71 5.07 5.75
CA GLY A 76 27.98 3.81 5.93
C GLY A 76 26.94 3.65 4.81
N ALA A 77 26.93 2.51 4.11
CA ALA A 77 26.20 2.36 2.85
C ALA A 77 24.68 2.19 3.05
N VAL A 78 24.00 3.26 3.51
CA VAL A 78 22.55 3.28 3.79
C VAL A 78 21.80 2.83 2.54
N GLY A 79 21.11 1.69 2.69
CA GLY A 79 20.55 0.97 1.57
C GLY A 79 19.45 1.76 0.85
N GLY A 80 19.56 1.83 -0.47
CA GLY A 80 18.59 2.51 -1.32
C GLY A 80 17.25 1.78 -1.50
N PHE A 81 16.66 1.23 -0.44
CA PHE A 81 15.25 0.82 -0.40
C PHE A 81 14.48 1.71 0.58
N LEU A 82 13.43 2.35 0.09
CA LEU A 82 12.45 3.10 0.89
C LEU A 82 11.15 2.32 0.96
N HIS A 83 10.62 2.04 2.15
CA HIS A 83 9.26 1.57 2.33
C HIS A 83 8.43 2.66 3.01
N LEU A 84 7.51 3.26 2.26
CA LEU A 84 6.62 4.33 2.69
C LEU A 84 5.28 3.75 3.18
N ARG A 85 4.74 4.29 4.26
CA ARG A 85 3.38 4.02 4.77
C ARG A 85 2.62 5.34 4.92
N CYS A 86 1.48 5.44 4.24
CA CYS A 86 0.55 6.57 4.32
C CYS A 86 -0.31 6.52 5.59
N ALA A 87 -0.81 7.69 6.00
CA ALA A 87 -1.77 7.81 7.10
C ALA A 87 -3.06 6.99 6.86
N PRO A 88 -3.73 6.45 7.90
CA PRO A 88 -4.96 5.67 7.75
C PRO A 88 -6.11 6.41 7.05
N ALA A 89 -6.18 7.74 7.19
CA ALA A 89 -7.22 8.57 6.58
C ALA A 89 -6.97 8.88 5.08
N LEU A 90 -5.81 8.55 4.51
CA LEU A 90 -5.50 8.93 3.13
C LEU A 90 -6.43 8.23 2.12
N SER A 91 -7.03 9.03 1.23
CA SER A 91 -7.91 8.56 0.16
C SER A 91 -7.16 7.78 -0.92
N GLY A 92 -7.88 7.05 -1.77
CA GLY A 92 -7.27 6.35 -2.90
C GLY A 92 -6.60 7.28 -3.92
N GLU A 93 -7.12 8.51 -4.06
CA GLU A 93 -6.53 9.56 -4.91
C GLU A 93 -5.30 10.20 -4.25
N GLY A 94 -5.34 10.48 -2.95
CA GLY A 94 -4.16 10.95 -2.21
C GLY A 94 -3.02 9.92 -2.21
N TYR A 95 -3.35 8.63 -2.11
CA TYR A 95 -2.37 7.54 -2.27
C TYR A 95 -1.81 7.49 -3.71
N ARG A 96 -2.59 7.85 -4.72
CA ARG A 96 -2.10 8.01 -6.11
C ARG A 96 -1.10 9.16 -6.23
N ALA A 97 -1.44 10.33 -5.70
CA ALA A 97 -0.57 11.50 -5.71
C ALA A 97 0.74 11.24 -4.95
N VAL A 98 0.72 10.43 -3.89
CA VAL A 98 1.96 9.93 -3.24
C VAL A 98 2.75 9.01 -4.18
N LEU A 99 2.11 8.08 -4.90
CA LEU A 99 2.81 7.24 -5.90
C LEU A 99 3.35 8.05 -7.09
N GLU A 100 2.75 9.18 -7.44
CA GLU A 100 3.22 10.10 -8.47
C GLU A 100 4.43 10.91 -7.97
N LEU A 101 4.33 11.49 -6.76
CA LEU A 101 5.44 12.14 -6.07
C LEU A 101 6.66 11.21 -5.93
N LEU A 102 6.46 9.92 -5.63
CA LEU A 102 7.56 8.95 -5.55
C LEU A 102 8.23 8.68 -6.90
N ARG A 103 7.50 8.78 -8.02
CA ARG A 103 8.05 8.63 -9.37
C ARG A 103 8.91 9.83 -9.79
N GLU A 104 8.79 11.00 -9.14
CA GLU A 104 9.72 12.13 -9.32
C GLU A 104 11.16 11.79 -8.91
N PHE A 105 11.34 10.84 -7.98
CA PHE A 105 12.65 10.48 -7.43
C PHE A 105 13.23 9.19 -8.04
N SER A 106 12.39 8.25 -8.48
CA SER A 106 12.87 7.00 -9.08
C SER A 106 11.78 6.37 -9.95
N PRO A 107 12.13 5.77 -11.12
CA PRO A 107 11.19 4.92 -11.87
C PRO A 107 10.90 3.59 -11.16
N LEU A 108 11.73 3.18 -10.20
CA LEU A 108 11.61 1.91 -9.49
C LEU A 108 10.63 2.02 -8.30
N VAL A 109 9.36 2.30 -8.60
CA VAL A 109 8.26 2.37 -7.63
C VAL A 109 7.35 1.15 -7.76
N GLN A 110 7.09 0.48 -6.63
CA GLN A 110 6.14 -0.62 -6.52
C GLN A 110 5.00 -0.24 -5.57
N ALA A 111 3.78 -0.16 -6.10
CA ALA A 111 2.58 0.07 -5.29
C ALA A 111 2.28 -1.13 -4.39
N LEU A 112 2.06 -0.90 -3.09
CA LEU A 112 1.64 -1.90 -2.10
C LEU A 112 0.32 -1.49 -1.40
N PRO A 113 -0.83 -1.47 -2.10
CA PRO A 113 -2.10 -1.05 -1.49
C PRO A 113 -2.52 -1.94 -0.30
N PRO A 114 -3.27 -1.39 0.67
CA PRO A 114 -4.06 -0.16 0.54
C PRO A 114 -3.30 1.14 0.77
N ARG A 115 -2.15 1.14 1.48
CA ARG A 115 -1.53 2.37 2.01
C ARG A 115 0.01 2.33 2.10
N ALA A 116 0.69 1.48 1.34
CA ALA A 116 2.15 1.41 1.36
C ALA A 116 2.73 1.48 -0.06
N ALA A 117 3.98 1.90 -0.16
CA ALA A 117 4.74 1.89 -1.41
C ALA A 117 6.20 1.51 -1.11
N LEU A 118 6.85 0.86 -2.07
CA LEU A 118 8.28 0.53 -2.01
C LEU A 118 9.00 1.21 -3.17
N VAL A 119 10.14 1.84 -2.90
CA VAL A 119 10.93 2.56 -3.90
C VAL A 119 12.39 2.20 -3.79
N GLN A 120 13.05 1.94 -4.93
CA GLN A 120 14.50 1.77 -4.98
C GLN A 120 15.18 3.08 -5.39
N VAL A 121 15.91 3.70 -4.47
CA VAL A 121 16.55 5.02 -4.65
C VAL A 121 18.05 4.94 -4.96
N ARG A 122 18.63 3.74 -5.17
CA ARG A 122 20.06 3.58 -5.52
C ARG A 122 20.52 4.41 -6.74
N GLY A 123 19.63 4.67 -7.70
CA GLY A 123 19.91 5.60 -8.82
C GLY A 123 19.82 7.06 -8.41
N ALA A 124 18.79 7.42 -7.65
CA ALA A 124 18.56 8.75 -7.11
C ALA A 124 19.71 9.24 -6.20
N GLN A 125 20.25 8.36 -5.35
CA GLN A 125 21.42 8.65 -4.50
C GLN A 125 22.62 9.14 -5.34
N ARG A 126 22.87 8.52 -6.50
CA ARG A 126 23.94 8.92 -7.43
C ARG A 126 23.63 10.20 -8.18
N TYR A 127 22.36 10.43 -8.54
CA TYR A 127 21.91 11.60 -9.30
C TYR A 127 21.87 12.88 -8.45
N PHE A 128 21.37 12.79 -7.20
CA PHE A 128 21.23 13.93 -6.30
C PHE A 128 22.44 14.13 -5.36
N GLY A 129 23.42 13.22 -5.35
CA GLY A 129 24.62 13.33 -4.51
C GLY A 129 24.37 13.19 -3.00
N VAL A 130 23.26 12.55 -2.60
CA VAL A 130 22.82 12.42 -1.20
C VAL A 130 22.45 10.98 -0.86
N ASP A 131 22.45 10.64 0.43
CA ASP A 131 22.05 9.31 0.90
C ASP A 131 20.53 9.05 0.81
N ALA A 132 20.12 7.82 1.12
CA ALA A 132 18.72 7.41 1.04
C ALA A 132 17.84 7.97 2.18
N GLU A 133 18.43 8.36 3.32
CA GLU A 133 17.71 8.96 4.44
C GLU A 133 17.32 10.41 4.11
N ARG A 134 18.25 11.20 3.57
CA ARG A 134 17.97 12.55 3.09
C ARG A 134 16.96 12.58 1.94
N ILE A 135 16.99 11.59 1.04
CA ILE A 135 15.94 11.43 0.01
C ILE A 135 14.58 11.13 0.65
N ALA A 136 14.53 10.29 1.69
CA ALA A 136 13.29 10.02 2.43
C ALA A 136 12.75 11.27 3.13
N GLU A 137 13.60 12.09 3.75
CA GLU A 137 13.21 13.37 4.34
C GLU A 137 12.59 14.31 3.30
N VAL A 138 13.24 14.48 2.14
CA VAL A 138 12.74 15.35 1.07
C VAL A 138 11.41 14.84 0.49
N ILE A 139 11.24 13.51 0.35
CA ILE A 139 9.96 12.89 -0.03
C ILE A 139 8.88 13.20 1.01
N ARG A 140 9.18 13.04 2.31
CA ARG A 140 8.24 13.33 3.40
C ARG A 140 7.84 14.81 3.40
N LEU A 141 8.81 15.72 3.30
CA LEU A 141 8.57 17.17 3.25
C LEU A 141 7.70 17.56 2.05
N ARG A 142 7.95 16.98 0.86
CA ARG A 142 7.08 17.19 -0.32
C ARG A 142 5.68 16.61 -0.13
N ALA A 143 5.53 15.46 0.54
CA ALA A 143 4.22 14.87 0.81
C ALA A 143 3.38 15.75 1.75
N VAL A 144 3.99 16.30 2.80
CA VAL A 144 3.34 17.27 3.69
C VAL A 144 2.99 18.56 2.93
N ALA A 145 3.97 19.16 2.23
CA ALA A 145 3.81 20.48 1.61
C ALA A 145 2.90 20.49 0.37
N ARG A 146 2.90 19.43 -0.45
CA ARG A 146 2.08 19.36 -1.69
C ARG A 146 0.76 18.61 -1.52
N LEU A 147 0.72 17.61 -0.64
CA LEU A 147 -0.40 16.66 -0.53
C LEU A 147 -1.12 16.71 0.82
N GLY A 148 -0.68 17.57 1.74
CA GLY A 148 -1.28 17.73 3.07
C GLY A 148 -1.20 16.47 3.93
N THR A 149 -0.31 15.52 3.62
CA THR A 149 -0.26 14.21 4.29
C THR A 149 1.15 13.88 4.75
N ASP A 150 1.30 13.59 6.04
CA ASP A 150 2.55 13.07 6.59
C ASP A 150 2.65 11.55 6.37
N VAL A 151 3.87 11.07 6.23
CA VAL A 151 4.19 9.71 5.79
C VAL A 151 5.31 9.11 6.65
N ARG A 152 5.21 7.82 6.95
CA ARG A 152 6.24 7.06 7.66
C ARG A 152 7.13 6.33 6.66
N ILE A 153 8.42 6.65 6.62
CA ILE A 153 9.36 6.07 5.65
C ILE A 153 10.47 5.33 6.40
N GLY A 154 10.58 4.03 6.14
CA GLY A 154 11.71 3.21 6.59
C GLY A 154 12.75 3.12 5.48
N VAL A 155 14.03 3.26 5.83
CA VAL A 155 15.18 3.21 4.90
C VAL A 155 16.10 2.06 5.31
N ALA A 156 16.47 1.16 4.39
CA ALA A 156 17.34 0.03 4.76
C ALA A 156 18.05 -0.66 3.59
N GLY A 157 19.00 -1.54 3.93
CA GLY A 157 19.68 -2.45 3.00
C GLY A 157 18.77 -3.28 2.09
N THR A 158 17.57 -3.64 2.57
CA THR A 158 16.61 -4.55 1.89
C THR A 158 15.16 -4.13 2.11
N TRP A 159 14.24 -4.65 1.28
CA TRP A 159 12.78 -4.48 1.44
C TRP A 159 12.35 -4.78 2.88
N ALA A 160 12.62 -6.00 3.36
CA ALA A 160 12.11 -6.49 4.64
C ALA A 160 12.41 -5.52 5.78
N VAL A 161 13.67 -5.09 5.93
CA VAL A 161 14.08 -4.19 7.01
C VAL A 161 13.46 -2.80 6.87
N ALA A 162 13.35 -2.24 5.66
CA ALA A 162 12.66 -0.96 5.44
C ALA A 162 11.16 -1.05 5.81
N ALA A 163 10.52 -2.17 5.49
CA ALA A 163 9.13 -2.43 5.85
C ALA A 163 8.93 -2.57 7.37
N MET A 164 9.93 -3.05 8.11
CA MET A 164 9.95 -3.06 9.59
C MET A 164 10.15 -1.64 10.15
N ALA A 165 11.19 -0.93 9.70
CA ALA A 165 11.51 0.42 10.16
C ALA A 165 10.32 1.39 10.01
N SER A 166 9.66 1.37 8.86
CA SER A 166 8.44 2.18 8.61
C SER A 166 7.26 1.84 9.53
N ALA A 167 7.19 0.64 10.11
CA ALA A 167 6.16 0.26 11.07
C ALA A 167 6.47 0.74 12.50
N ARG A 168 7.77 0.77 12.87
CA ARG A 168 8.26 1.16 14.20
C ARG A 168 8.17 2.67 14.49
N ILE A 169 7.99 3.51 13.46
CA ILE A 169 7.74 4.95 13.63
C ILE A 169 6.34 5.14 14.26
N PRO A 170 6.21 5.75 15.46
CA PRO A 170 4.95 5.84 16.20
C PRO A 170 4.07 7.03 15.79
N GLY A 171 4.67 8.10 15.27
CA GLY A 171 3.95 9.31 14.85
C GLY A 171 3.15 9.16 13.55
N PRO A 172 2.37 10.18 13.16
CA PRO A 172 1.63 10.17 11.88
C PRO A 172 2.56 10.05 10.67
N GLY A 173 3.76 10.62 10.75
CA GLY A 173 4.87 10.43 9.83
C GLY A 173 6.23 10.56 10.50
N GLY A 174 7.29 10.42 9.69
CA GLY A 174 8.68 10.42 10.12
C GLY A 174 9.56 9.60 9.19
N VAL A 175 10.87 9.62 9.43
CA VAL A 175 11.87 8.79 8.75
C VAL A 175 12.60 7.95 9.80
N LEU A 176 12.96 6.72 9.44
CA LEU A 176 13.83 5.86 10.25
C LEU A 176 14.74 5.05 9.32
N ALA A 177 16.03 5.39 9.27
CA ALA A 177 17.03 4.55 8.63
C ALA A 177 17.56 3.43 9.54
N VAL A 178 17.82 2.29 8.93
CA VAL A 178 18.54 1.16 9.52
C VAL A 178 19.75 0.86 8.62
N PRO A 179 20.93 1.42 8.94
CA PRO A 179 22.19 1.09 8.28
C PRO A 179 22.50 -0.41 8.37
N GLY A 180 23.26 -0.95 7.41
CA GLY A 180 23.48 -2.39 7.26
C GLY A 180 24.10 -3.05 8.49
N GLU A 181 25.07 -2.35 9.08
CA GLU A 181 25.79 -2.69 10.29
C GLU A 181 24.89 -2.73 11.56
N ARG A 182 23.79 -1.97 11.58
CA ARG A 182 22.82 -1.93 12.69
C ARG A 182 21.57 -2.79 12.45
N VAL A 183 21.52 -3.58 11.38
CA VAL A 183 20.36 -4.46 11.10
C VAL A 183 20.17 -5.53 12.18
N ALA A 184 21.26 -6.11 12.70
CA ALA A 184 21.18 -7.12 13.76
C ALA A 184 20.68 -6.53 15.09
N GLU A 185 21.20 -5.36 15.48
CA GLU A 185 20.76 -4.57 16.64
C GLU A 185 19.27 -4.19 16.53
N PHE A 186 18.84 -3.69 15.37
CA PHE A 186 17.46 -3.27 15.12
C PHE A 186 16.46 -4.44 15.10
N LEU A 187 16.83 -5.59 14.53
CA LEU A 187 15.94 -6.75 14.42
C LEU A 187 15.93 -7.61 15.70
N GLY A 188 17.07 -7.82 16.34
CA GLY A 188 17.26 -8.74 17.48
C GLY A 188 16.19 -8.69 18.57
N PRO A 189 15.86 -7.50 19.14
CA PRO A 189 14.89 -7.38 20.24
C PRO A 189 13.42 -7.40 19.79
N LEU A 190 13.13 -7.51 18.49
CA LEU A 190 11.75 -7.56 18.00
C LEU A 190 11.12 -8.95 18.26
N PRO A 191 9.81 -9.02 18.59
CA PRO A 191 9.11 -10.29 18.71
C PRO A 191 8.96 -10.96 17.33
N VAL A 192 8.95 -12.30 17.28
CA VAL A 192 8.89 -13.03 16.00
C VAL A 192 7.65 -12.68 15.16
N GLU A 193 6.50 -12.39 15.77
CA GLU A 193 5.29 -11.97 15.05
C GLU A 193 5.38 -10.63 14.31
N GLU A 194 6.34 -9.76 14.64
CA GLU A 194 6.57 -8.54 13.84
C GLU A 194 7.31 -8.85 12.52
N LEU A 195 8.10 -9.94 12.46
CA LEU A 195 9.04 -10.21 11.36
C LEU A 195 8.36 -10.25 9.97
N TYR A 196 8.86 -9.44 9.04
CA TYR A 196 8.18 -9.17 7.78
C TYR A 196 7.82 -10.44 6.99
N GLY A 197 6.51 -10.65 6.84
CA GLY A 197 5.95 -11.73 6.03
C GLY A 197 5.96 -13.11 6.70
N LEU A 198 6.11 -13.17 8.03
CA LEU A 198 5.70 -14.31 8.85
C LEU A 198 4.16 -14.29 9.03
N GLY A 199 3.49 -15.44 8.91
CA GLY A 199 2.06 -15.56 9.22
C GLY A 199 1.78 -15.84 10.70
N SER A 200 0.61 -15.50 11.23
CA SER A 200 0.30 -15.69 12.66
C SER A 200 0.53 -17.13 13.12
N ARG A 201 0.05 -18.12 12.36
CA ARG A 201 0.28 -19.56 12.61
C ARG A 201 1.76 -19.96 12.65
N GLN A 202 2.62 -19.25 11.93
CA GLN A 202 4.06 -19.50 11.94
C GLN A 202 4.72 -18.86 13.16
N ALA A 203 4.26 -17.68 13.60
CA ALA A 203 4.66 -17.09 14.88
C ALA A 203 4.14 -17.89 16.09
N GLU A 204 2.90 -18.38 16.03
CA GLU A 204 2.31 -19.32 16.99
C GLU A 204 3.16 -20.59 17.09
N ALA A 205 3.56 -21.19 15.96
CA ALA A 205 4.46 -22.34 15.94
C ALA A 205 5.84 -22.03 16.53
N LEU A 206 6.51 -20.96 16.10
CA LEU A 206 7.84 -20.57 16.62
C LEU A 206 7.82 -20.33 18.14
N ARG A 207 6.83 -19.59 18.65
CA ARG A 207 6.67 -19.35 20.09
C ARG A 207 6.34 -20.64 20.87
N GLY A 208 5.67 -21.61 20.24
CA GLY A 208 5.49 -22.95 20.80
C GLY A 208 6.78 -23.75 20.98
N TYR A 209 7.86 -23.38 20.27
CA TYR A 209 9.22 -23.88 20.47
C TYR A 209 10.12 -22.89 21.26
N GLY A 210 9.53 -21.93 21.99
CA GLY A 210 10.27 -20.95 22.79
C GLY A 210 10.93 -19.82 22.01
N LEU A 211 10.74 -19.75 20.68
CA LEU A 211 11.37 -18.73 19.83
C LEU A 211 10.50 -17.47 19.82
N HIS A 212 10.71 -16.62 20.82
CA HIS A 212 9.93 -15.41 21.06
C HIS A 212 10.48 -14.16 20.34
N THR A 213 11.80 -14.05 20.15
CA THR A 213 12.44 -12.89 19.50
C THR A 213 13.13 -13.26 18.20
N VAL A 214 13.32 -12.26 17.32
CA VAL A 214 14.08 -12.44 16.07
C VAL A 214 15.56 -12.73 16.36
N GLY A 215 16.13 -12.21 17.44
CA GLY A 215 17.48 -12.56 17.91
C GLY A 215 17.64 -14.06 18.16
N ALA A 216 16.82 -14.65 19.04
CA ALA A 216 16.83 -16.09 19.31
C ALA A 216 16.59 -16.94 18.03
N LEU A 217 15.75 -16.45 17.12
CA LEU A 217 15.53 -17.07 15.81
C LEU A 217 16.77 -17.07 14.89
N THR A 218 17.71 -16.13 15.06
CA THR A 218 18.97 -16.09 14.28
C THR A 218 20.09 -16.96 14.85
N GLU A 219 20.10 -17.18 16.17
CA GLU A 219 21.05 -18.04 16.90
C GLU A 219 20.80 -19.54 16.60
N VAL A 220 19.54 -19.92 16.45
CA VAL A 220 19.12 -21.31 16.17
C VAL A 220 19.64 -21.80 14.80
N PRO A 221 20.16 -23.04 14.69
CA PRO A 221 20.56 -23.62 13.42
C PRO A 221 19.42 -23.65 12.39
N PRO A 222 19.63 -23.19 11.12
CA PRO A 222 18.54 -23.00 10.16
C PRO A 222 17.67 -24.25 9.92
N GLY A 223 18.27 -25.45 9.99
CA GLY A 223 17.58 -26.73 9.84
C GLY A 223 16.47 -27.00 10.89
N VAL A 224 16.54 -26.35 12.06
CA VAL A 224 15.47 -26.43 13.07
C VAL A 224 14.26 -25.60 12.62
N VAL A 225 14.48 -24.37 12.16
CA VAL A 225 13.42 -23.49 11.64
C VAL A 225 12.81 -24.07 10.35
N GLU A 226 13.61 -24.70 9.50
CA GLU A 226 13.14 -25.49 8.35
C GLU A 226 12.29 -26.70 8.74
N ARG A 227 12.53 -27.34 9.89
CA ARG A 227 11.67 -28.42 10.41
C ARG A 227 10.35 -27.88 10.98
N ILE A 228 10.37 -26.77 11.71
CA ILE A 228 9.17 -26.17 12.32
C ILE A 228 8.23 -25.57 11.27
N LEU A 229 8.76 -24.84 10.29
CA LEU A 229 7.96 -24.09 9.30
C LEU A 229 7.91 -24.74 7.91
N GLY A 230 8.64 -25.84 7.70
CA GLY A 230 8.85 -26.45 6.38
C GLY A 230 9.96 -25.75 5.59
N ARG A 231 10.88 -26.55 5.00
CA ARG A 231 12.12 -26.15 4.29
C ARG A 231 12.06 -24.77 3.60
N ARG A 232 11.14 -24.56 2.66
CA ARG A 232 11.06 -23.30 1.89
C ARG A 232 10.69 -22.09 2.74
N ALA A 233 9.80 -22.24 3.71
CA ALA A 233 9.35 -21.13 4.54
C ALA A 233 10.36 -20.83 5.67
N GLY A 234 10.88 -21.88 6.33
CA GLY A 234 11.89 -21.73 7.38
C GLY A 234 13.15 -21.04 6.88
N ARG A 235 13.67 -21.43 5.72
CA ARG A 235 14.82 -20.77 5.08
C ARG A 235 14.58 -19.27 4.86
N VAL A 236 13.46 -18.89 4.24
CA VAL A 236 13.12 -17.48 3.97
C VAL A 236 12.92 -16.67 5.26
N VAL A 237 12.43 -17.31 6.32
CA VAL A 237 12.28 -16.68 7.64
C VAL A 237 13.65 -16.44 8.30
N VAL A 238 14.58 -17.40 8.23
CA VAL A 238 15.96 -17.24 8.74
C VAL A 238 16.75 -16.20 7.94
N GLU A 239 16.63 -16.19 6.61
CA GLU A 239 17.24 -15.17 5.74
C GLU A 239 16.78 -13.76 6.17
N ARG A 240 15.46 -13.55 6.33
CA ARG A 240 14.91 -12.25 6.78
C ARG A 240 15.24 -11.89 8.22
N ALA A 241 15.32 -12.85 9.13
CA ALA A 241 15.74 -12.62 10.50
C ALA A 241 17.18 -12.07 10.56
N ARG A 242 18.03 -12.47 9.62
CA ARG A 242 19.39 -11.94 9.38
C ARG A 242 19.41 -10.71 8.46
N GLY A 243 18.26 -10.09 8.19
CA GLY A 243 18.11 -8.91 7.33
C GLY A 243 18.18 -9.16 5.82
N ILE A 244 18.48 -10.39 5.40
CA ILE A 244 18.69 -10.77 4.00
C ILE A 244 17.33 -10.96 3.31
N ASP A 245 17.13 -10.24 2.21
CA ASP A 245 15.95 -10.37 1.36
C ASP A 245 16.32 -10.02 -0.09
N PRO A 246 16.50 -11.03 -0.97
CA PRO A 246 17.01 -10.81 -2.34
C PRO A 246 15.93 -10.30 -3.31
N ARG A 247 14.73 -9.95 -2.83
CA ARG A 247 13.61 -9.50 -3.68
C ARG A 247 13.88 -8.10 -4.26
N PRO A 248 13.95 -7.93 -5.59
CA PRO A 248 14.05 -6.60 -6.19
C PRO A 248 12.73 -5.83 -6.02
N VAL A 249 12.79 -4.51 -6.13
CA VAL A 249 11.58 -3.70 -6.37
C VAL A 249 11.13 -3.97 -7.80
N THR A 250 9.94 -4.53 -7.98
CA THR A 250 9.35 -4.70 -9.32
C THR A 250 8.52 -3.46 -9.64
N PRO A 251 8.90 -2.62 -10.63
CA PRO A 251 8.09 -1.48 -11.03
C PRO A 251 6.69 -1.95 -11.40
N ARG A 252 5.69 -1.48 -10.66
CA ARG A 252 4.32 -1.95 -10.83
C ARG A 252 3.34 -0.89 -10.39
N ASP A 253 2.42 -0.57 -11.29
CA ASP A 253 1.22 0.19 -11.01
C ASP A 253 0.31 -0.55 -10.02
N LEU A 254 -0.87 0.04 -9.75
CA LEU A 254 -1.90 -0.54 -8.90
C LEU A 254 -2.16 -2.01 -9.27
N PRO A 255 -2.27 -2.90 -8.26
CA PRO A 255 -2.24 -4.35 -8.47
C PRO A 255 -3.39 -4.81 -9.35
N SER A 256 -3.14 -5.84 -10.16
CA SER A 256 -4.12 -6.44 -11.08
C SER A 256 -5.28 -7.19 -10.39
N SER A 257 -5.40 -7.08 -9.06
CA SER A 257 -6.51 -7.62 -8.29
C SER A 257 -6.69 -6.89 -6.95
N ALA A 258 -7.92 -6.90 -6.44
CA ALA A 258 -8.30 -6.36 -5.12
C ALA A 258 -9.26 -7.34 -4.45
N ALA A 259 -9.18 -7.54 -3.14
CA ALA A 259 -10.05 -8.46 -2.43
C ALA A 259 -10.51 -7.90 -1.08
N VAL A 260 -11.79 -8.11 -0.77
CA VAL A 260 -12.41 -7.79 0.52
C VAL A 260 -12.94 -9.10 1.12
N ARG A 261 -12.86 -9.24 2.44
CA ARG A 261 -13.23 -10.46 3.16
C ARG A 261 -14.11 -10.15 4.37
N SER A 262 -15.10 -10.99 4.61
CA SER A 262 -15.90 -11.02 5.83
C SER A 262 -15.73 -12.39 6.51
N ARG A 263 -15.83 -12.41 7.84
CA ARG A 263 -15.88 -13.63 8.66
C ARG A 263 -17.13 -13.51 9.52
N PHE A 264 -17.95 -14.55 9.55
CA PHE A 264 -19.13 -14.55 10.42
C PHE A 264 -18.69 -14.85 11.87
N ALA A 265 -19.37 -14.22 12.84
CA ALA A 265 -19.06 -14.38 14.27
C ALA A 265 -19.62 -15.68 14.87
N ARG A 266 -20.58 -16.29 14.18
CA ARG A 266 -21.12 -17.64 14.39
C ARG A 266 -21.28 -18.28 13.01
N GLU A 267 -21.52 -19.59 12.94
CA GLU A 267 -21.82 -20.25 11.67
C GLU A 267 -23.14 -19.71 11.11
N GLU A 268 -23.09 -19.10 9.92
CA GLU A 268 -24.26 -18.45 9.34
C GLU A 268 -25.08 -19.42 8.49
N LEU A 269 -26.40 -19.39 8.67
CA LEU A 269 -27.39 -20.23 7.98
C LEU A 269 -28.45 -19.41 7.24
N ASP A 270 -28.61 -18.12 7.58
CA ASP A 270 -29.59 -17.26 6.93
C ASP A 270 -29.10 -16.75 5.57
N GLY A 271 -29.72 -17.26 4.50
CA GLY A 271 -29.44 -16.87 3.12
C GLY A 271 -29.57 -15.35 2.88
N PRO A 272 -30.67 -14.68 3.30
CA PRO A 272 -30.80 -13.23 3.30
C PRO A 272 -29.64 -12.47 3.96
N HIS A 273 -29.21 -12.81 5.18
CA HIS A 273 -28.06 -12.18 5.86
C HIS A 273 -26.75 -12.44 5.11
N ALA A 274 -26.57 -13.64 4.53
CA ALA A 274 -25.43 -13.92 3.65
C ALA A 274 -25.46 -13.04 2.37
N ARG A 275 -26.64 -12.76 1.80
CA ARG A 275 -26.78 -11.79 0.68
C ARG A 275 -26.42 -10.37 1.13
N ALA A 276 -26.84 -9.97 2.32
CA ALA A 276 -26.56 -8.65 2.89
C ALA A 276 -25.05 -8.43 3.15
N GLU A 277 -24.35 -9.39 3.76
CA GLU A 277 -22.90 -9.31 3.94
C GLU A 277 -22.15 -9.33 2.59
N LEU A 278 -22.64 -10.08 1.60
CA LEU A 278 -22.08 -10.05 0.24
C LEU A 278 -22.28 -8.68 -0.43
N LEU A 279 -23.44 -8.03 -0.27
CA LEU A 279 -23.66 -6.65 -0.72
C LEU A 279 -22.70 -5.68 -0.01
N GLY A 280 -22.49 -5.85 1.29
CA GLY A 280 -21.48 -5.10 2.05
C GLY A 280 -20.05 -5.33 1.52
N LEU A 281 -19.71 -6.53 1.07
CA LEU A 281 -18.44 -6.81 0.38
C LEU A 281 -18.36 -6.16 -1.00
N VAL A 282 -19.45 -6.14 -1.77
CA VAL A 282 -19.51 -5.49 -3.08
C VAL A 282 -19.25 -3.99 -2.96
N VAL A 283 -19.97 -3.26 -2.11
CA VAL A 283 -19.79 -1.80 -1.96
C VAL A 283 -18.39 -1.46 -1.44
N ARG A 284 -17.85 -2.24 -0.49
CA ARG A 284 -16.46 -2.07 -0.04
C ARG A 284 -15.44 -2.32 -1.15
N LEU A 285 -15.73 -3.23 -2.09
CA LEU A 285 -14.86 -3.53 -3.23
C LEU A 285 -14.99 -2.46 -4.33
N GLY A 286 -16.20 -2.03 -4.68
CA GLY A 286 -16.47 -0.95 -5.63
C GLY A 286 -15.84 0.36 -5.19
N ALA A 287 -16.06 0.81 -3.95
CA ALA A 287 -15.38 2.00 -3.40
C ALA A 287 -13.85 1.86 -3.41
N THR A 288 -13.31 0.65 -3.18
CA THR A 288 -11.87 0.37 -3.30
C THR A 288 -11.39 0.48 -4.76
N LEU A 289 -12.20 0.08 -5.74
CA LEU A 289 -11.88 0.16 -7.16
C LEU A 289 -12.01 1.60 -7.70
N ARG A 290 -13.10 2.31 -7.37
CA ARG A 290 -13.34 3.72 -7.71
C ARG A 290 -12.28 4.63 -7.11
N GLY A 291 -11.96 4.50 -5.82
CA GLY A 291 -10.84 5.22 -5.19
C GLY A 291 -9.48 4.88 -5.79
N ARG A 292 -9.31 3.67 -6.36
CA ARG A 292 -8.14 3.29 -7.16
C ARG A 292 -8.26 3.64 -8.64
N ARG A 293 -9.32 4.29 -9.11
CA ARG A 293 -9.67 4.47 -10.54
C ARG A 293 -9.30 3.22 -11.37
N GLN A 294 -9.72 2.04 -10.87
CA GLN A 294 -9.56 0.73 -11.51
C GLN A 294 -10.94 0.15 -11.80
N ALA A 295 -11.05 -0.67 -12.84
CA ALA A 295 -12.26 -1.40 -13.20
C ALA A 295 -11.94 -2.91 -13.31
N ALA A 296 -12.90 -3.76 -12.94
CA ALA A 296 -12.72 -5.21 -12.86
C ALA A 296 -13.28 -5.91 -14.09
N ARG A 297 -12.46 -6.76 -14.73
CA ARG A 297 -12.91 -7.65 -15.82
C ARG A 297 -13.40 -9.01 -15.30
N ALA A 298 -13.01 -9.40 -14.10
CA ALA A 298 -13.47 -10.64 -13.48
C ALA A 298 -13.72 -10.48 -11.98
N LEU A 299 -14.60 -11.34 -11.46
CA LEU A 299 -15.01 -11.41 -10.07
C LEU A 299 -14.95 -12.86 -9.60
N THR A 300 -14.19 -13.10 -8.55
CA THR A 300 -14.03 -14.39 -7.87
C THR A 300 -14.72 -14.32 -6.52
N LEU A 301 -15.72 -15.17 -6.31
CA LEU A 301 -16.33 -15.40 -5.01
C LEU A 301 -15.74 -16.66 -4.39
N THR A 302 -15.19 -16.53 -3.20
CA THR A 302 -14.83 -17.64 -2.31
C THR A 302 -15.81 -17.67 -1.15
N LEU A 303 -16.39 -18.84 -0.91
CA LEU A 303 -17.19 -19.16 0.28
C LEU A 303 -16.44 -20.21 1.11
N ARG A 304 -16.52 -20.08 2.43
CA ARG A 304 -15.96 -21.03 3.40
C ARG A 304 -17.07 -21.54 4.29
N PHE A 305 -17.12 -22.85 4.49
CA PHE A 305 -18.18 -23.49 5.27
C PHE A 305 -17.71 -23.95 6.66
N ALA A 306 -18.65 -24.43 7.46
CA ALA A 306 -18.38 -25.34 8.57
C ALA A 306 -17.66 -26.60 8.04
N GLY A 307 -16.84 -27.25 8.87
CA GLY A 307 -16.00 -28.38 8.44
C GLY A 307 -14.81 -27.99 7.54
N GLY A 308 -14.60 -26.70 7.26
CA GLY A 308 -13.39 -26.18 6.63
C GLY A 308 -13.32 -26.28 5.09
N THR A 309 -14.36 -26.83 4.45
CA THR A 309 -14.47 -26.87 2.99
C THR A 309 -14.58 -25.45 2.39
N ARG A 310 -14.13 -25.30 1.14
CA ARG A 310 -14.11 -24.05 0.38
C ARG A 310 -14.77 -24.27 -0.97
N TRP A 311 -15.67 -23.39 -1.34
CA TRP A 311 -16.15 -23.24 -2.73
C TRP A 311 -15.54 -21.96 -3.29
N GLU A 312 -15.05 -22.01 -4.52
CA GLU A 312 -14.47 -20.86 -5.20
C GLU A 312 -14.87 -20.87 -6.68
N LYS A 313 -15.35 -19.74 -7.18
CA LYS A 313 -15.73 -19.60 -8.59
C LYS A 313 -15.46 -18.19 -9.10
N THR A 314 -14.83 -18.12 -10.27
CA THR A 314 -14.58 -16.89 -11.02
C THR A 314 -15.56 -16.79 -12.17
N ARG A 315 -16.07 -15.59 -12.44
CA ARG A 315 -16.76 -15.23 -13.68
C ARG A 315 -16.22 -13.89 -14.20
N ARG A 316 -16.22 -13.72 -15.52
CA ARG A 316 -15.92 -12.44 -16.17
C ARG A 316 -17.19 -11.57 -16.20
N LEU A 317 -17.01 -10.25 -16.11
CA LEU A 317 -18.05 -9.29 -16.47
C LEU A 317 -18.08 -9.17 -18.01
N PRO A 318 -19.20 -8.76 -18.63
CA PRO A 318 -19.24 -8.42 -20.06
C PRO A 318 -18.29 -7.26 -20.39
N GLU A 319 -18.26 -6.25 -19.52
CA GLU A 319 -17.43 -5.04 -19.63
C GLU A 319 -16.63 -4.81 -18.34
N PRO A 320 -15.46 -4.14 -18.38
CA PRO A 320 -14.71 -3.83 -17.18
C PRO A 320 -15.44 -2.77 -16.34
N SER A 321 -15.91 -3.10 -15.14
CA SER A 321 -16.72 -2.17 -14.32
C SER A 321 -16.18 -1.97 -12.89
N ALA A 322 -16.50 -0.81 -12.31
CA ALA A 322 -16.29 -0.45 -10.90
C ALA A 322 -17.60 -0.04 -10.19
N HIS A 323 -18.75 -0.27 -10.84
CA HIS A 323 -20.06 0.11 -10.34
C HIS A 323 -20.62 -0.96 -9.43
N ASP A 324 -21.28 -0.55 -8.34
CA ASP A 324 -21.74 -1.48 -7.31
C ASP A 324 -22.85 -2.39 -7.86
N GLU A 325 -23.66 -1.91 -8.82
CA GLU A 325 -24.75 -2.70 -9.42
C GLU A 325 -24.27 -3.83 -10.34
N ASP A 326 -23.26 -3.59 -11.19
CA ASP A 326 -22.67 -4.63 -12.05
C ASP A 326 -21.99 -5.72 -11.21
N LEU A 327 -21.19 -5.27 -10.22
CA LEU A 327 -20.49 -6.14 -9.28
C LEU A 327 -21.47 -6.92 -8.40
N ARG A 328 -22.56 -6.30 -7.92
CA ARG A 328 -23.64 -6.95 -7.15
C ARG A 328 -24.34 -8.02 -7.98
N THR A 329 -24.69 -7.70 -9.22
CA THR A 329 -25.41 -8.61 -10.12
C THR A 329 -24.57 -9.86 -10.41
N LEU A 330 -23.26 -9.71 -10.63
CA LEU A 330 -22.37 -10.87 -10.81
C LEU A 330 -22.09 -11.62 -9.50
N ALA A 331 -21.92 -10.92 -8.37
CA ALA A 331 -21.71 -11.53 -7.06
C ALA A 331 -22.91 -12.38 -6.62
N TYR A 332 -24.14 -11.90 -6.85
CA TYR A 332 -25.35 -12.66 -6.57
C TYR A 332 -25.45 -13.90 -7.47
N ARG A 333 -25.26 -13.77 -8.78
CA ARG A 333 -25.22 -14.92 -9.72
C ARG A 333 -24.16 -15.97 -9.34
N LEU A 334 -23.01 -15.55 -8.80
CA LEU A 334 -21.99 -16.45 -8.25
C LEU A 334 -22.50 -17.20 -7.01
N MET A 335 -23.12 -16.49 -6.07
CA MET A 335 -23.67 -17.07 -4.84
C MET A 335 -24.87 -17.99 -5.10
N ASP A 336 -25.73 -17.66 -6.07
CA ASP A 336 -26.83 -18.50 -6.53
C ASP A 336 -26.30 -19.82 -7.12
N ALA A 337 -25.25 -19.72 -7.96
CA ALA A 337 -24.54 -20.88 -8.51
C ALA A 337 -23.72 -21.69 -7.48
N ALA A 338 -23.65 -21.25 -6.21
CA ALA A 338 -23.07 -22.03 -5.11
C ALA A 338 -24.11 -22.95 -4.43
N GLY A 339 -25.40 -22.79 -4.70
CA GLY A 339 -26.45 -23.73 -4.26
C GLY A 339 -26.56 -23.89 -2.74
N LEU A 340 -26.67 -22.79 -1.99
CA LEU A 340 -26.51 -22.72 -0.52
C LEU A 340 -27.64 -23.38 0.33
N GLN A 341 -28.18 -24.53 -0.08
CA GLN A 341 -29.18 -25.26 0.70
C GLN A 341 -28.58 -25.76 2.03
N ARG A 342 -29.05 -25.18 3.15
CA ARG A 342 -28.59 -25.49 4.54
C ARG A 342 -27.07 -25.31 4.77
N ALA A 343 -26.39 -24.55 3.91
CA ALA A 343 -24.94 -24.43 3.92
C ALA A 343 -24.46 -23.45 5.01
N ARG A 344 -23.84 -23.99 6.08
CA ARG A 344 -23.26 -23.21 7.20
C ARG A 344 -22.02 -22.44 6.75
N LEU A 345 -22.07 -21.11 6.69
CA LEU A 345 -20.96 -20.26 6.28
C LEU A 345 -20.11 -19.77 7.47
N THR A 346 -18.79 -19.90 7.36
CA THR A 346 -17.81 -19.35 8.33
C THR A 346 -17.14 -18.07 7.80
N GLY A 347 -17.17 -17.82 6.50
CA GLY A 347 -16.72 -16.56 5.92
C GLY A 347 -16.81 -16.52 4.40
N MET A 348 -16.61 -15.33 3.85
CA MET A 348 -16.69 -15.07 2.41
C MET A 348 -15.62 -14.06 1.98
N VAL A 349 -15.05 -14.26 0.80
CA VAL A 349 -14.06 -13.38 0.19
C VAL A 349 -14.50 -13.05 -1.22
N LEU A 350 -14.64 -11.76 -1.50
CA LEU A 350 -14.96 -11.25 -2.83
C LEU A 350 -13.69 -10.59 -3.41
N ARG A 351 -13.24 -11.08 -4.56
CA ARG A 351 -11.99 -10.70 -5.19
C ARG A 351 -12.24 -10.25 -6.62
N ALA A 352 -11.99 -8.98 -6.90
CA ALA A 352 -11.92 -8.46 -8.25
C ALA A 352 -10.55 -8.80 -8.87
N GLU A 353 -10.57 -9.20 -10.14
CA GLU A 353 -9.41 -9.66 -10.90
C GLU A 353 -9.34 -9.02 -12.28
N ASP A 354 -8.16 -9.12 -12.89
CA ASP A 354 -7.89 -8.60 -14.23
C ASP A 354 -8.22 -7.11 -14.31
N LEU A 355 -7.71 -6.37 -13.29
CA LEU A 355 -8.02 -4.95 -13.07
C LEU A 355 -7.30 -4.05 -14.08
N THR A 356 -8.08 -3.34 -14.89
CA THR A 356 -7.60 -2.27 -15.78
C THR A 356 -7.75 -0.90 -15.13
N GLY A 357 -7.01 0.10 -15.58
CA GLY A 357 -7.31 1.51 -15.23
C GLY A 357 -8.69 1.91 -15.78
N ALA A 358 -9.44 2.71 -15.03
CA ALA A 358 -10.82 3.08 -15.38
C ALA A 358 -10.89 3.84 -16.72
N GLU A 359 -9.88 4.66 -17.03
CA GLU A 359 -9.75 5.37 -18.31
C GLU A 359 -9.48 4.44 -19.52
N ARG A 360 -9.15 3.17 -19.28
CA ARG A 360 -9.04 2.10 -20.30
C ARG A 360 -10.20 1.10 -20.23
N ALA A 361 -11.16 1.31 -19.34
CA ALA A 361 -12.45 0.64 -19.40
C ALA A 361 -13.35 1.48 -20.32
N ALA A 362 -13.83 0.87 -21.42
CA ALA A 362 -14.80 1.52 -22.27
C ALA A 362 -16.10 1.68 -21.48
N ARG A 363 -16.36 2.89 -20.95
CA ARG A 363 -17.65 3.24 -20.36
C ARG A 363 -18.63 3.45 -21.49
N GLN A 364 -19.53 2.49 -21.73
CA GLN A 364 -20.66 2.71 -22.63
C GLN A 364 -21.48 3.89 -22.08
N LEU A 365 -21.56 4.99 -22.84
CA LEU A 365 -22.44 6.11 -22.52
C LEU A 365 -23.88 5.59 -22.57
N THR A 366 -24.47 5.39 -21.40
CA THR A 366 -25.78 4.77 -21.27
C THR A 366 -26.83 5.88 -21.18
N LEU A 367 -27.80 5.89 -22.09
CA LEU A 367 -28.94 6.83 -22.05
C LEU A 367 -29.99 6.46 -20.96
N ASP A 368 -29.58 5.69 -19.95
CA ASP A 368 -30.41 5.30 -18.81
C ASP A 368 -30.19 6.29 -17.66
N PRO A 369 -31.17 7.19 -17.37
CA PRO A 369 -31.04 8.16 -16.29
C PRO A 369 -31.01 7.49 -14.91
N VAL A 370 -31.56 6.27 -14.75
CA VAL A 370 -31.52 5.51 -13.48
C VAL A 370 -30.10 5.00 -13.23
N ARG A 371 -29.37 4.59 -14.27
CA ARG A 371 -27.94 4.23 -14.17
C ARG A 371 -27.11 5.44 -13.78
N GLU A 372 -27.19 6.54 -14.51
CA GLU A 372 -26.39 7.75 -14.25
C GLU A 372 -26.69 8.39 -12.87
N ALA A 373 -27.96 8.38 -12.44
CA ALA A 373 -28.32 8.78 -11.07
C ALA A 373 -27.64 7.90 -10.02
N ARG A 374 -27.62 6.57 -10.20
CA ARG A 374 -26.92 5.64 -9.30
C ARG A 374 -25.40 5.88 -9.27
N LEU A 375 -24.77 6.16 -10.42
CA LEU A 375 -23.33 6.48 -10.47
C LEU A 375 -22.99 7.77 -9.70
N THR A 376 -23.87 8.77 -9.81
CA THR A 376 -23.77 10.03 -9.07
C THR A 376 -23.92 9.80 -7.55
N VAL A 377 -24.85 8.91 -7.16
CA VAL A 377 -25.05 8.50 -5.76
C VAL A 377 -23.87 7.69 -5.22
N GLU A 378 -23.30 6.73 -5.97
CA GLU A 378 -22.07 6.00 -5.59
C GLU A 378 -20.92 6.99 -5.29
N SER A 379 -20.70 7.98 -6.16
CA SER A 379 -19.70 9.04 -5.96
C SER A 379 -19.99 9.96 -4.76
N ALA A 380 -21.25 10.22 -4.44
CA ALA A 380 -21.63 10.97 -3.23
C ALA A 380 -21.39 10.15 -1.94
N ILE A 381 -21.75 8.86 -1.97
CA ILE A 381 -21.55 7.90 -0.86
C ILE A 381 -20.05 7.71 -0.57
N ASP A 382 -19.24 7.52 -1.61
CA ASP A 382 -17.78 7.37 -1.47
C ASP A 382 -17.15 8.62 -0.85
N ARG A 383 -17.55 9.84 -1.28
CA ARG A 383 -17.07 11.11 -0.70
C ARG A 383 -17.52 11.31 0.74
N ALA A 384 -18.76 10.93 1.09
CA ALA A 384 -19.25 10.99 2.46
C ALA A 384 -18.45 10.02 3.37
N ASN A 385 -18.25 8.77 2.94
CA ASN A 385 -17.46 7.79 3.68
C ASN A 385 -15.96 8.16 3.76
N ALA A 386 -15.41 8.86 2.76
CA ALA A 386 -14.04 9.38 2.81
C ALA A 386 -13.89 10.52 3.84
N ARG A 387 -14.90 11.39 4.00
CA ARG A 387 -14.86 12.52 4.94
C ARG A 387 -15.21 12.13 6.38
N PHE A 388 -16.22 11.28 6.57
CA PHE A 388 -16.81 10.97 7.88
C PHE A 388 -16.47 9.58 8.42
N GLY A 389 -15.78 8.76 7.63
CA GLY A 389 -15.31 7.43 8.04
C GLY A 389 -15.96 6.28 7.27
N PRO A 390 -15.31 5.09 7.24
CA PRO A 390 -15.77 3.97 6.43
C PRO A 390 -17.09 3.38 6.95
N GLY A 391 -18.16 3.60 6.21
CA GLY A 391 -19.48 3.04 6.49
C GLY A 391 -20.43 3.98 7.24
N THR A 392 -20.16 5.29 7.28
CA THR A 392 -21.14 6.32 7.63
C THR A 392 -22.40 6.21 6.77
N VAL A 393 -22.23 5.96 5.46
CA VAL A 393 -23.34 5.67 4.54
C VAL A 393 -23.14 4.29 3.93
N ARG A 394 -24.16 3.44 4.02
CA ARG A 394 -24.17 2.04 3.57
C ARG A 394 -25.58 1.64 3.09
N PRO A 395 -25.74 0.62 2.23
CA PRO A 395 -27.07 0.18 1.81
C PRO A 395 -27.92 -0.28 3.00
N ALA A 396 -29.21 0.06 3.03
CA ALA A 396 -30.11 -0.26 4.15
C ALA A 396 -30.15 -1.76 4.49
N ALA A 397 -30.06 -2.64 3.48
CA ALA A 397 -29.98 -4.10 3.68
C ALA A 397 -28.73 -4.56 4.45
N THR A 398 -27.69 -3.73 4.59
CA THR A 398 -26.48 -4.02 5.40
C THR A 398 -26.57 -3.53 6.84
N PHE A 399 -27.66 -2.84 7.22
CA PHE A 399 -27.98 -2.65 8.63
C PHE A 399 -28.60 -3.93 9.17
N ARG A 400 -28.03 -4.46 10.26
CA ARG A 400 -28.75 -5.41 11.09
C ARG A 400 -29.96 -4.69 11.69
N ARG A 401 -31.16 -5.23 11.49
CA ARG A 401 -32.20 -5.04 12.52
C ARG A 401 -31.62 -5.55 13.83
N ALA A 402 -31.77 -4.78 14.90
CA ALA A 402 -31.70 -5.37 16.23
C ALA A 402 -32.75 -6.49 16.30
N PRO A 403 -32.50 -7.60 17.04
CA PRO A 403 -33.61 -8.49 17.38
C PRO A 403 -34.69 -7.65 18.06
N ALA A 404 -35.96 -7.88 17.71
CA ALA A 404 -37.05 -7.31 18.49
C ALA A 404 -36.88 -7.76 19.94
N ALA A 405 -36.93 -6.82 20.88
CA ALA A 405 -37.10 -7.18 22.28
C ALA A 405 -38.43 -7.93 22.41
N ALA A 406 -38.37 -9.11 23.01
CA ALA A 406 -39.53 -9.96 23.30
C ALA A 406 -40.10 -9.62 24.68
#